data_AF-A0A6P8JJG9-F1
#
_entry.id   AF-A0A6P8JJG9-F1
#
_cell.length_a   1.000
_cell.length_b   1.000
_cell.length_c   1.000
_cell.angle_alpha   90.00
_cell.angle_beta   90.00
_cell.angle_gamma   90.00
#
_symmetry.space_group_name_H-M   'P 1'
#
loop_
_entity.id
_entity.type
_entity.pdbx_description
1 polymer ?
#
loop_
_entity_poly.entity_id
_entity_poly.type
_entity_poly.pdbx_seq_one_letter_code
_entity_poly.pdbx_strand_id
1 'polypeptide(L)'
;MANILLSSVFLVLFLSLVNSAPTTSVTKFVPAINDNGVVLVPSENNYSLRIDLDGSSRDEIVEQVAPDELQVKGTFSQRFPGSKYLLVTYKAGTDGYVAKYSISSQSDSVNQIQQLPPNVLKTAAG
;
A
#
# COMPACT_ATOMS: atom_id res chain seq x y z
N MET A 1 -57.83 13.89 -26.62
CA MET A 1 -56.39 14.20 -26.46
C MET A 1 -55.92 13.71 -25.08
N ALA A 2 -55.73 12.41 -24.88
CA ALA A 2 -55.41 11.84 -23.56
C ALA A 2 -54.23 10.83 -23.55
N ASN A 3 -53.49 10.70 -24.67
CA ASN A 3 -52.47 9.66 -24.81
C ASN A 3 -51.02 10.14 -24.69
N ILE A 4 -50.79 11.44 -24.43
CA ILE A 4 -49.42 12.00 -24.36
C ILE A 4 -48.89 12.00 -22.92
N LEU A 5 -49.77 12.07 -21.92
CA LEU A 5 -49.36 12.18 -20.50
C LEU A 5 -48.86 10.85 -19.91
N LEU A 6 -49.38 9.70 -20.36
CA LEU A 6 -48.93 8.36 -19.94
C LEU A 6 -47.50 8.04 -20.40
N SER A 7 -47.09 8.56 -21.56
CA SER A 7 -45.76 8.34 -22.14
C SER A 7 -44.66 9.06 -21.34
N SER A 8 -44.94 10.27 -20.87
CA SER A 8 -43.97 11.09 -20.13
C SER A 8 -43.61 10.49 -18.77
N VAL A 9 -44.58 9.94 -18.03
CA VAL A 9 -44.33 9.32 -16.71
C VAL A 9 -43.52 8.03 -16.84
N PHE A 10 -43.82 7.22 -17.87
CA PHE A 10 -43.09 5.97 -18.14
C PHE A 10 -41.65 6.23 -18.61
N LEU A 11 -41.44 7.30 -19.40
CA LEU A 11 -40.10 7.74 -19.82
C LEU A 11 -39.25 8.18 -18.62
N VAL A 12 -39.82 8.95 -17.68
CA VAL A 12 -39.10 9.38 -16.46
C VAL A 12 -38.76 8.18 -15.57
N LEU A 13 -39.66 7.18 -15.45
CA LEU A 13 -39.40 5.98 -14.68
C LEU A 13 -38.22 5.16 -15.27
N PHE A 14 -38.15 5.03 -16.59
CA PHE A 14 -37.00 4.38 -17.25
C PHE A 14 -35.70 5.17 -17.12
N LEU A 15 -35.73 6.51 -17.19
CA LEU A 15 -34.52 7.33 -16.96
C LEU A 15 -34.02 7.24 -15.51
N SER A 16 -34.90 7.05 -14.52
CA SER A 16 -34.48 6.84 -13.12
C SER A 16 -33.88 5.45 -12.87
N LEU A 17 -34.26 4.44 -13.67
CA LEU A 17 -33.76 3.07 -13.51
C LEU A 17 -32.32 2.91 -14.05
N VAL A 18 -31.91 3.69 -15.06
CA VAL A 18 -30.54 3.64 -15.61
C VAL A 18 -29.47 4.26 -14.71
N ASN A 19 -29.86 5.05 -13.69
CA ASN A 19 -28.91 5.62 -12.71
C ASN A 19 -28.69 4.72 -11.48
N SER A 20 -29.25 3.51 -11.46
CA SER A 20 -29.11 2.56 -10.34
C SER A 20 -27.95 1.58 -10.55
N ALA A 21 -26.79 2.05 -11.02
CA ALA A 21 -25.57 1.25 -11.06
C ALA A 21 -24.59 1.78 -10.01
N PRO A 22 -24.47 1.17 -8.82
CA PRO A 22 -23.34 1.42 -7.95
C PRO A 22 -22.13 0.78 -8.62
N THR A 23 -21.41 1.56 -9.42
CA THR A 23 -20.12 1.17 -9.99
C THR A 23 -19.07 2.18 -9.56
N THR A 24 -18.94 2.34 -8.25
CA THR A 24 -17.86 3.11 -7.63
C THR A 24 -16.66 2.18 -7.40
N SER A 25 -16.11 1.61 -8.49
CA SER A 25 -14.74 1.10 -8.39
C SER A 25 -13.81 2.31 -8.32
N VAL A 26 -13.08 2.42 -7.20
CA VAL A 26 -12.21 3.56 -6.87
C VAL A 26 -11.06 3.70 -7.88
N THR A 27 -10.76 2.65 -8.65
CA THR A 27 -9.63 2.62 -9.58
C THR A 27 -9.95 3.13 -10.98
N LYS A 28 -11.23 3.31 -11.34
CA LYS A 28 -11.65 3.80 -12.67
C LYS A 28 -11.03 5.17 -13.02
N PHE A 29 -10.63 5.94 -12.01
CA PHE A 29 -10.06 7.28 -12.17
C PHE A 29 -8.56 7.37 -11.90
N VAL A 30 -7.90 6.23 -11.59
CA VAL A 30 -6.48 6.20 -11.28
C VAL A 30 -5.69 6.00 -12.59
N PRO A 31 -4.89 7.00 -13.04
CA PRO A 31 -4.15 6.88 -14.29
C PRO A 31 -2.92 5.99 -14.14
N ALA A 32 -2.58 5.23 -15.17
CA ALA A 32 -1.28 4.55 -15.21
C ALA A 32 -0.15 5.58 -15.37
N ILE A 33 0.91 5.46 -14.57
CA ILE A 33 2.10 6.32 -14.62
C ILE A 33 3.33 5.42 -14.71
N ASN A 34 4.29 5.79 -15.57
CA ASN A 34 5.61 5.18 -15.60
C ASN A 34 6.61 6.25 -16.06
N ASP A 35 7.02 7.10 -15.13
CA ASP A 35 7.86 8.25 -15.40
C ASP A 35 8.72 8.62 -14.20
N ASN A 36 9.98 9.02 -14.45
CA ASN A 36 10.89 9.60 -13.46
C ASN A 36 10.97 8.85 -12.11
N GLY A 37 11.07 7.51 -12.15
CA GLY A 37 11.14 6.67 -10.94
C GLY A 37 9.79 6.45 -10.26
N VAL A 38 8.69 6.97 -10.81
CA VAL A 38 7.32 6.75 -10.35
C VAL A 38 6.62 5.76 -11.28
N VAL A 39 6.14 4.66 -10.72
CA VAL A 39 5.32 3.66 -11.41
C VAL A 39 4.00 3.53 -10.66
N LEU A 40 2.90 3.81 -11.34
CA LEU A 40 1.55 3.63 -10.82
C LEU A 40 0.80 2.69 -11.76
N VAL A 41 0.33 1.56 -11.22
CA VAL A 41 -0.37 0.52 -11.99
C VAL A 41 -1.78 0.35 -11.42
N PRO A 42 -2.82 0.86 -12.10
CA PRO A 42 -4.20 0.60 -11.72
C PRO A 42 -4.61 -0.83 -12.11
N SER A 43 -5.52 -1.41 -11.33
CA SER A 43 -6.19 -2.70 -11.54
C SER A 43 -7.70 -2.55 -11.24
N GLU A 44 -8.47 -3.63 -11.31
CA GLU A 44 -9.93 -3.57 -11.18
C GLU A 44 -10.39 -2.96 -9.86
N ASN A 45 -9.79 -3.36 -8.73
CA ASN A 45 -10.18 -2.90 -7.37
C ASN A 45 -8.97 -2.44 -6.53
N ASN A 46 -7.78 -2.36 -7.12
CA ASN A 46 -6.60 -1.84 -6.44
C ASN A 46 -5.71 -1.04 -7.39
N TYR A 47 -4.75 -0.32 -6.83
CA TYR A 47 -3.60 0.18 -7.57
C TYR A 47 -2.33 -0.03 -6.76
N SER A 48 -1.21 -0.22 -7.46
CA SER A 48 0.11 -0.18 -6.87
C SER A 48 0.82 1.14 -7.23
N LEU A 49 1.55 1.68 -6.28
CA LEU A 49 2.42 2.84 -6.44
C LEU A 49 3.82 2.44 -6.00
N ARG A 50 4.78 2.63 -6.88
CA ARG A 50 6.21 2.53 -6.59
C ARG A 50 6.88 3.85 -6.92
N ILE A 51 7.66 4.36 -5.99
CA ILE A 51 8.50 5.56 -6.16
C ILE A 51 9.91 5.17 -5.78
N ASP A 52 10.82 5.21 -6.73
CA ASP A 52 12.25 5.04 -6.53
C ASP A 52 12.95 6.39 -6.75
N LEU A 53 13.51 6.93 -5.67
CA LEU A 53 14.35 8.12 -5.68
C LEU A 53 15.76 7.73 -5.21
N ASP A 54 16.75 8.56 -5.51
CA ASP A 54 18.12 8.29 -5.05
C ASP A 54 18.17 8.24 -3.52
N GLY A 55 18.46 7.05 -2.98
CA GLY A 55 18.53 6.81 -1.54
C GLY A 55 17.20 6.57 -0.83
N SER A 56 16.04 6.56 -1.51
CA SER A 56 14.76 6.18 -0.88
C SER A 56 13.79 5.53 -1.84
N SER A 57 13.07 4.51 -1.37
CA SER A 57 11.98 3.89 -2.11
C SER A 57 10.67 3.90 -1.32
N ARG A 58 9.55 3.94 -2.03
CA ARG A 58 8.21 3.70 -1.50
C ARG A 58 7.48 2.71 -2.37
N ASP A 59 6.94 1.67 -1.77
CA ASP A 59 6.02 0.74 -2.40
C ASP A 59 4.69 0.79 -1.64
N GLU A 60 3.58 0.93 -2.34
CA GLU A 60 2.25 1.02 -1.75
C GLU A 60 1.24 0.26 -2.62
N ILE A 61 0.31 -0.41 -1.97
CA ILE A 61 -0.87 -1.01 -2.58
C ILE A 61 -2.08 -0.42 -1.87
N VAL A 62 -3.01 0.11 -2.67
CA VAL A 62 -4.32 0.57 -2.20
C VAL A 62 -5.37 -0.32 -2.81
N GLU A 63 -6.18 -0.94 -1.96
CA GLU A 63 -7.19 -1.92 -2.33
C GLU A 63 -8.56 -1.48 -1.80
N GLN A 64 -9.58 -1.54 -2.64
CA GLN A 64 -10.96 -1.39 -2.23
C GLN A 64 -11.48 -2.73 -1.71
N VAL A 65 -11.72 -2.81 -0.40
CA VAL A 65 -12.15 -4.04 0.29
C VAL A 65 -13.67 -4.14 0.43
N ALA A 66 -14.37 -3.00 0.36
CA ALA A 66 -15.83 -2.89 0.32
C ALA A 66 -16.23 -1.57 -0.38
N PRO A 67 -17.52 -1.36 -0.72
CA PRO A 67 -17.97 -0.06 -1.23
C PRO A 67 -17.53 1.07 -0.29
N ASP A 68 -16.86 2.08 -0.85
CA ASP A 68 -16.29 3.22 -0.13
C ASP A 68 -15.28 2.88 0.99
N GLU A 69 -14.78 1.64 1.05
CA GLU A 69 -13.79 1.19 2.03
C GLU A 69 -12.45 0.86 1.36
N LEU A 70 -11.42 1.62 1.70
CA LEU A 70 -10.06 1.43 1.21
C LEU A 70 -9.13 0.89 2.30
N GLN A 71 -8.28 -0.04 1.90
CA GLN A 71 -7.14 -0.50 2.68
C GLN A 71 -5.86 -0.13 1.96
N VAL A 72 -4.94 0.49 2.68
CA VAL A 72 -3.60 0.85 2.21
C VAL A 72 -2.58 -0.02 2.92
N LYS A 73 -1.63 -0.58 2.19
CA LYS A 73 -0.44 -1.24 2.73
C LYS A 73 0.76 -0.70 2.00
N GLY A 74 1.79 -0.28 2.74
CA GLY A 74 2.98 0.22 2.09
C GLY A 74 4.24 0.07 2.92
N THR A 75 5.34 0.23 2.23
CA THR A 75 6.69 0.21 2.74
C THR A 75 7.42 1.46 2.26
N PHE A 76 8.18 2.08 3.14
CA PHE A 76 9.11 3.16 2.82
C PHE A 76 10.49 2.76 3.30
N SER A 77 11.49 2.89 2.43
CA SER A 77 12.89 2.65 2.76
C SER A 77 13.71 3.90 2.49
N GLN A 78 14.67 4.19 3.36
CA GLN A 78 15.58 5.32 3.19
C GLN A 78 16.97 4.97 3.67
N ARG A 79 17.97 5.24 2.83
CA ARG A 79 19.38 5.14 3.18
C ARG A 79 19.88 6.50 3.65
N PHE A 80 20.59 6.49 4.78
CA PHE A 80 21.29 7.65 5.32
C PHE A 80 22.80 7.48 5.17
N PRO A 81 23.57 8.59 5.24
CA PRO A 81 25.02 8.53 5.38
C PRO A 81 25.45 7.65 6.57
N GLY A 82 26.62 7.02 6.45
CA GLY A 82 27.14 6.13 7.50
C GLY A 82 26.48 4.75 7.56
N SER A 83 26.02 4.24 6.41
CA SER A 83 25.43 2.89 6.27
C SER A 83 24.26 2.62 7.23
N LYS A 84 23.44 3.65 7.48
CA LYS A 84 22.20 3.54 8.24
C LYS A 84 21.00 3.43 7.28
N TYR A 85 20.04 2.61 7.65
CA TYR A 85 18.86 2.31 6.86
C TYR A 85 17.62 2.44 7.72
N LEU A 86 16.63 3.17 7.25
CA LEU A 86 15.28 3.21 7.80
C LEU A 86 14.38 2.36 6.92
N LEU A 87 13.59 1.51 7.57
CA LEU A 87 12.49 0.80 6.96
C LEU A 87 11.23 1.13 7.75
N VAL A 88 10.18 1.58 7.08
CA VAL A 88 8.86 1.83 7.63
C VAL A 88 7.87 0.94 6.91
N THR A 89 7.05 0.21 7.64
CA THR A 89 5.91 -0.53 7.11
C THR A 89 4.64 0.04 7.71
N TYR A 90 3.63 0.31 6.89
CA TYR A 90 2.37 0.89 7.35
C TYR A 90 1.16 0.20 6.73
N LYS A 91 0.07 0.21 7.50
CA LYS A 91 -1.26 -0.22 7.10
C LYS A 91 -2.25 0.86 7.52
N ALA A 92 -3.17 1.22 6.61
CA ALA A 92 -4.30 2.08 6.92
C ALA A 92 -5.60 1.40 6.46
N GLY A 93 -6.68 1.57 7.19
CA GLY A 93 -8.01 1.08 6.84
C GLY A 93 -9.02 1.39 7.95
N THR A 94 -10.11 0.63 8.01
CA THR A 94 -11.14 0.73 9.05
C THR A 94 -10.63 0.45 10.47
N ASP A 95 -9.59 -0.38 10.59
CA ASP A 95 -8.88 -0.62 11.86
C ASP A 95 -8.01 0.57 12.33
N GLY A 96 -7.98 1.66 11.56
CA GLY A 96 -7.11 2.82 11.79
C GLY A 96 -5.77 2.73 11.06
N TYR A 97 -4.84 3.60 11.46
CA TYR A 97 -3.50 3.69 10.90
C TYR A 97 -2.48 3.10 11.86
N VAL A 98 -1.65 2.18 11.36
CA VAL A 98 -0.53 1.60 12.11
C VAL A 98 0.72 1.68 11.26
N ALA A 99 1.81 2.19 11.83
CA ALA A 99 3.13 2.18 11.24
C ALA A 99 4.15 1.56 12.20
N LYS A 100 5.06 0.76 11.66
CA LYS A 100 6.21 0.21 12.36
C LYS A 100 7.46 0.66 11.64
N TYR A 101 8.51 0.98 12.39
CA TYR A 101 9.79 1.34 11.83
C TYR A 101 10.93 0.52 12.43
N SER A 102 11.98 0.33 11.65
CA SER A 102 13.25 -0.21 12.11
C SER A 102 14.38 0.62 11.53
N ILE A 103 15.37 0.91 12.37
CA ILE A 103 16.62 1.53 11.96
C ILE A 103 17.71 0.48 12.12
N SER A 104 18.47 0.23 11.07
CA SER A 104 19.64 -0.64 11.11
C SER A 104 20.88 0.10 10.64
N SER A 105 22.02 -0.30 11.18
CA SER A 105 23.33 0.11 10.70
C SER A 105 24.13 -1.11 10.26
N GLN A 106 25.00 -0.96 9.27
CA GLN A 106 25.88 -2.04 8.83
C GLN A 106 26.78 -2.60 9.95
N SER A 107 27.03 -1.81 11.01
CA SER A 107 27.73 -2.25 12.23
C SER A 107 26.92 -3.15 13.15
N ASP A 108 25.59 -3.16 13.08
CA ASP A 108 24.74 -3.99 13.95
C ASP A 108 24.86 -5.49 13.62
N SER A 109 25.30 -5.83 12.40
CA SER A 109 25.57 -7.20 11.96
C SER A 109 26.91 -7.76 12.47
N VAL A 110 27.81 -6.93 13.01
CA VAL A 110 29.16 -7.35 13.45
C VAL A 110 29.17 -7.81 14.93
N ASN A 111 28.11 -7.51 15.69
CA ASN A 111 27.94 -7.94 17.08
C ASN A 111 27.07 -9.20 17.23
N GLN A 112 27.13 -10.14 16.28
CA GLN A 112 26.81 -11.52 16.64
C GLN A 112 27.95 -12.00 17.55
N ILE A 113 27.72 -11.91 18.87
CA ILE A 113 28.59 -12.52 19.87
C ILE A 113 28.78 -13.98 19.46
N GLN A 114 29.98 -14.32 19.00
CA GLN A 114 30.37 -15.68 18.70
C GLN A 114 30.34 -16.43 20.04
N GLN A 115 29.21 -17.08 20.34
CA GLN A 115 29.07 -17.86 21.56
C GLN A 115 30.07 -19.00 21.49
N LEU A 116 31.15 -18.88 22.28
CA LEU A 116 32.10 -19.96 22.46
C LEU A 116 31.35 -21.16 23.04
N PRO A 117 31.41 -22.34 22.41
CA PRO A 117 30.71 -23.50 22.92
C PRO A 117 31.22 -23.83 24.34
N PRO A 118 30.34 -24.30 25.25
CA PRO A 118 30.68 -24.53 26.66
C PRO A 118 31.91 -25.43 26.88
N ASN A 119 32.21 -26.27 25.90
CA ASN A 119 33.33 -27.21 25.93
C ASN A 119 34.70 -26.52 25.86
N VAL A 120 34.79 -25.28 25.41
CA VAL A 120 36.05 -24.50 25.35
C VAL A 120 36.40 -23.91 26.71
N LEU A 121 35.42 -23.67 27.58
CA LEU A 121 35.61 -23.09 28.92
C LEU A 121 36.13 -24.09 29.95
N LYS A 122 36.22 -25.39 29.61
CA LYS A 122 36.64 -26.45 30.55
C LYS A 122 38.14 -26.79 30.49
N THR A 123 38.88 -26.27 29.52
CA THR A 123 40.27 -26.71 29.27
C THR A 123 41.33 -25.78 29.87
N ALA A 124 40.95 -24.76 30.64
CA ALA A 124 41.89 -23.78 31.21
C ALA A 124 42.18 -23.98 32.71
N ALA A 125 41.74 -25.08 33.32
CA ALA A 125 42.16 -25.50 34.65
C ALA A 125 43.00 -26.78 34.52
N GLY A 126 44.27 -26.59 34.16
CA GLY A 126 45.34 -27.59 34.23
C GLY A 126 46.43 -27.08 35.16
#